data_AF-A0A559LIT9-F1
#
_entry.id   AF-A0A559LIT9-F1
#
_cell.length_a   1.000
_cell.length_b   1.000
_cell.length_c   1.000
_cell.angle_alpha   90.00
_cell.angle_beta   90.00
_cell.angle_gamma   90.00
#
_symmetry.space_group_name_H-M   'P 1'
#
loop_
_entity.id
_entity.type
_entity.pdbx_description
1 polymer ?
#
loop_
_entity_poly.entity_id
_entity_poly.type
_entity_poly.pdbx_seq_one_letter_code
_entity_poly.pdbx_strand_id
1 'polypeptide(L)'
;MAKHRSRPTRRKYSKIAKGLEALEMKVAVQNARITGLEEQMAQLRRGKKRKAVPNPNRRYKTLTEALTTREDLPDSKEAEIEVDVDEEVESVIEVGVGLEDESDDFMVITKHCQRTRSGWEVKKTRRE
;
A
#
# COMPACT_ATOMS: atom_id res chain seq x y z
N MET A 1 -56.70 -31.08 22.92
CA MET A 1 -55.44 -31.84 23.11
C MET A 1 -54.30 -30.88 23.41
N ALA A 2 -54.04 -30.55 24.67
CA ALA A 2 -52.93 -29.68 25.04
C ALA A 2 -51.75 -30.53 25.50
N LYS A 3 -50.94 -30.96 24.53
CA LYS A 3 -49.65 -31.58 24.81
C LYS A 3 -48.84 -30.49 25.55
N HIS A 4 -48.31 -30.77 26.73
CA HIS A 4 -47.51 -29.84 27.58
C HIS A 4 -48.25 -28.96 28.62
N ARG A 5 -49.33 -29.45 29.24
CA ARG A 5 -49.95 -28.73 30.38
C ARG A 5 -49.12 -28.73 31.67
N SER A 6 -48.19 -29.67 31.86
CA SER A 6 -47.41 -29.75 33.09
C SER A 6 -46.23 -28.77 33.11
N ARG A 7 -46.05 -28.05 34.21
CA ARG A 7 -44.89 -27.16 34.43
C ARG A 7 -43.52 -27.79 34.08
N PRO A 8 -43.21 -29.05 34.43
CA PRO A 8 -41.91 -29.63 34.11
C PRO A 8 -41.70 -29.82 32.61
N THR A 9 -42.73 -30.21 31.85
CA THR A 9 -42.61 -30.36 30.39
C THR A 9 -42.40 -29.01 29.71
N ARG A 10 -43.17 -27.98 30.08
CA ARG A 10 -43.00 -26.62 29.56
C ARG A 10 -41.59 -26.06 29.79
N ARG A 11 -41.02 -26.30 30.98
CA ARG A 11 -39.63 -25.87 31.29
C ARG A 11 -38.59 -26.56 30.40
N LYS A 12 -38.76 -27.85 30.10
CA LYS A 12 -37.86 -28.57 29.19
C LYS A 12 -37.89 -27.97 27.79
N TYR A 13 -39.08 -27.78 27.21
CA TYR A 13 -39.22 -27.19 25.88
C TYR A 13 -38.75 -25.73 25.82
N SER A 14 -38.97 -24.94 26.87
CA SER A 14 -38.45 -23.57 26.93
C SER A 14 -36.91 -23.52 26.91
N LYS A 15 -36.23 -24.45 27.60
CA LYS A 15 -34.76 -24.54 27.53
C LYS A 15 -34.26 -24.90 26.14
N ILE A 16 -34.94 -25.84 25.48
CA ILE A 16 -34.60 -26.26 24.12
C ILE A 16 -34.79 -25.10 23.13
N ALA A 17 -35.93 -24.41 23.21
CA ALA A 17 -36.23 -23.27 22.34
C ALA A 17 -35.16 -22.16 22.45
N LYS A 18 -34.77 -21.79 23.69
CA LYS A 18 -33.69 -20.81 23.91
C LYS A 18 -32.34 -21.26 23.34
N GLY A 19 -32.06 -22.56 23.41
CA GLY A 19 -30.84 -23.13 22.84
C GLY A 19 -30.84 -23.07 21.31
N LEU A 20 -31.98 -23.34 20.67
CA LEU A 20 -32.15 -23.23 19.22
C LEU A 20 -32.01 -21.78 18.76
N GLU A 21 -32.67 -20.84 19.42
CA GLU A 21 -32.55 -19.40 19.13
C GLU A 21 -31.09 -18.92 19.22
N ALA A 22 -30.36 -19.33 20.26
CA ALA A 22 -28.94 -19.00 20.39
C ALA A 22 -28.06 -19.59 19.27
N LEU A 23 -28.41 -20.77 18.74
CA LEU A 23 -27.72 -21.35 17.59
C LEU A 23 -28.06 -20.61 16.29
N GLU A 24 -29.32 -20.24 16.09
CA GLU A 24 -29.75 -19.44 14.94
C GLU A 24 -29.03 -18.10 14.88
N MET A 25 -28.88 -17.41 16.01
CA MET A 25 -28.11 -16.17 16.09
C MET A 25 -26.63 -16.37 15.70
N LYS A 26 -26.00 -17.47 16.15
CA LYS A 26 -24.60 -17.79 15.78
C LYS A 26 -24.47 -18.06 14.28
N VAL A 27 -25.42 -18.79 13.70
CA VAL A 27 -25.46 -19.06 12.25
C VAL A 27 -25.62 -17.76 11.48
N ALA A 28 -26.52 -16.86 11.91
CA ALA A 28 -26.70 -15.56 11.27
C ALA A 28 -25.42 -14.71 11.28
N VAL A 29 -24.71 -14.65 12.41
CA VAL A 29 -23.41 -13.95 12.52
C VAL A 29 -22.36 -14.56 11.58
N GLN A 30 -22.28 -15.88 11.52
CA GLN A 30 -21.36 -16.56 10.61
C GLN A 30 -21.70 -16.32 9.14
N ASN A 31 -22.97 -16.35 8.78
CA ASN A 31 -23.43 -16.06 7.42
C ASN A 31 -23.05 -14.64 7.01
N ALA A 32 -23.26 -13.64 7.88
CA ALA A 32 -22.84 -12.26 7.62
C ALA A 32 -21.31 -12.13 7.43
N ARG A 33 -20.52 -12.92 8.20
CA ARG A 33 -19.06 -12.97 8.02
C ARG A 33 -18.68 -13.63 6.69
N ILE A 34 -19.35 -14.71 6.30
CA ILE A 34 -19.11 -15.41 5.03
C ILE A 34 -19.41 -14.47 3.86
N THR A 35 -20.57 -13.79 3.86
CA THR A 35 -20.92 -12.85 2.79
C THR A 35 -19.90 -11.72 2.67
N GLY A 36 -19.44 -11.16 3.79
CA GLY A 36 -18.38 -10.14 3.78
C GLY A 36 -17.05 -10.65 3.22
N LEU A 37 -16.66 -11.90 3.53
CA LEU A 37 -15.47 -12.53 2.96
C LEU A 37 -15.63 -12.84 1.46
N GLU A 38 -16.81 -13.27 1.04
CA GLU A 38 -17.13 -13.54 -0.36
C GLU A 38 -17.05 -12.26 -1.20
N GLU A 39 -17.54 -11.13 -0.69
CA GLU A 39 -17.41 -9.82 -1.32
C GLU A 39 -15.94 -9.41 -1.49
N GLN A 40 -15.12 -9.57 -0.44
CA GLN A 40 -13.68 -9.31 -0.50
C GLN A 40 -13.00 -10.20 -1.54
N MET A 41 -13.32 -11.50 -1.58
CA MET A 41 -12.81 -12.41 -2.60
C MET A 41 -13.27 -12.03 -4.01
N ALA A 42 -14.51 -11.58 -4.17
CA ALA A 42 -15.04 -11.11 -5.46
C ALA A 42 -14.29 -9.87 -5.95
N GLN A 43 -13.94 -8.94 -5.06
CA GLN A 43 -13.10 -7.77 -5.40
C GLN A 43 -11.68 -8.16 -5.79
N LEU A 44 -11.05 -9.06 -5.03
CA LEU A 44 -9.71 -9.58 -5.34
C LEU A 44 -9.69 -10.37 -6.65
N ARG A 45 -10.70 -11.22 -6.89
CA ARG A 45 -10.88 -11.95 -8.16
C ARG A 45 -11.21 -11.03 -9.33
N ARG A 46 -11.97 -9.94 -9.09
CA ARG A 46 -12.16 -8.84 -10.04
C ARG A 46 -10.90 -7.99 -10.22
N GLY A 47 -9.80 -8.35 -9.58
CA GLY A 47 -8.46 -7.84 -9.86
C GLY A 47 -8.18 -7.89 -11.35
N LYS A 48 -8.38 -6.73 -12.00
CA LYS A 48 -7.81 -6.23 -13.24
C LYS A 48 -7.30 -7.34 -14.15
N LYS A 49 -7.89 -7.50 -15.35
CA LYS A 49 -7.09 -7.88 -16.54
C LYS A 49 -5.79 -7.11 -16.38
N ARG A 50 -4.68 -7.82 -16.10
CA ARG A 50 -3.42 -7.18 -15.69
C ARG A 50 -3.18 -6.11 -16.73
N LYS A 51 -3.36 -4.82 -16.41
CA LYS A 51 -2.75 -3.76 -17.20
C LYS A 51 -1.29 -4.19 -17.16
N ALA A 52 -0.74 -4.53 -18.33
CA ALA A 52 0.58 -5.10 -18.42
C ALA A 52 1.47 -4.27 -17.50
N VAL A 53 1.94 -4.88 -16.41
CA VAL A 53 2.82 -4.20 -15.47
C VAL A 53 3.98 -3.75 -16.34
N PRO A 54 4.23 -2.43 -16.49
CA PRO A 54 5.27 -1.96 -17.38
C PRO A 54 6.55 -2.71 -17.03
N ASN A 55 7.06 -3.50 -17.99
CA ASN A 55 8.20 -4.36 -17.72
C ASN A 55 9.34 -3.46 -17.21
N PRO A 56 9.82 -3.63 -15.96
CA PRO A 56 10.87 -2.78 -15.40
C PRO A 56 12.13 -2.80 -16.28
N ASN A 57 12.40 -3.95 -16.91
CA ASN A 57 13.55 -4.15 -17.79
C ASN A 57 13.37 -3.52 -19.17
N ARG A 58 12.17 -3.02 -19.52
CA ARG A 58 11.94 -2.30 -20.78
C ARG A 58 12.80 -1.03 -20.85
N ARG A 59 12.97 -0.33 -19.72
CA ARG A 59 13.81 0.88 -19.65
C ARG A 59 15.27 0.60 -19.96
N TYR A 60 15.80 -0.50 -19.43
CA TYR A 60 17.19 -0.89 -19.69
C TYR A 60 17.37 -1.37 -21.13
N LYS A 61 16.41 -2.11 -21.69
CA LYS A 61 16.42 -2.49 -23.10
C LYS A 61 16.43 -1.28 -24.03
N THR A 62 15.59 -0.28 -23.79
CA THR A 62 15.56 0.94 -24.61
C THR A 62 16.86 1.73 -24.50
N LEU A 63 17.48 1.77 -23.32
CA LEU A 63 18.78 2.45 -23.13
C LEU A 63 19.91 1.70 -23.82
N THR A 64 19.97 0.37 -23.70
CA THR A 64 20.97 -0.44 -24.40
C THR A 64 20.80 -0.33 -25.90
N GLU A 65 19.57 -0.39 -26.42
CA GLU A 65 19.26 -0.23 -27.84
C GLU A 65 19.73 1.15 -28.34
N ALA A 66 19.43 2.23 -27.62
CA ALA A 66 19.88 3.60 -27.94
C ALA A 66 21.41 3.77 -27.89
N LEU A 67 22.09 3.09 -26.96
CA LEU A 67 23.55 3.10 -26.86
C LEU A 67 24.21 2.26 -27.96
N THR A 68 23.61 1.13 -28.35
CA THR A 68 24.10 0.29 -29.44
C THR A 68 23.77 0.86 -30.83
N THR A 69 22.68 1.62 -30.96
CA THR A 69 22.32 2.36 -32.18
C THR A 69 22.98 3.74 -32.26
N ARG A 70 23.83 4.10 -31.29
CA ARG A 70 24.81 5.19 -31.44
C ARG A 70 25.95 4.72 -32.36
N GLU A 71 25.59 4.32 -33.57
CA GLU A 71 26.38 4.67 -34.75
C GLU A 71 26.22 6.19 -34.92
N ASP A 72 27.35 6.88 -34.96
CA ASP A 72 27.50 8.27 -35.39
C ASP A 72 26.91 9.36 -34.45
N LEU A 73 27.58 9.57 -33.31
CA LEU A 73 27.79 10.98 -32.95
C LEU A 73 28.83 11.55 -33.92
N PRO A 74 28.61 12.74 -34.51
CA PRO A 74 29.66 13.40 -35.26
C PRO A 74 30.85 13.63 -34.33
N ASP A 75 32.03 13.18 -34.76
CA ASP A 75 33.31 13.47 -34.12
C ASP A 75 33.39 14.97 -33.84
N SER A 76 33.30 15.37 -32.57
CA SER A 76 33.59 16.74 -32.14
C SER A 76 35.09 16.94 -32.19
N LYS A 77 35.62 17.16 -33.40
CA LYS A 77 36.91 17.82 -33.61
C LYS A 77 36.64 19.30 -33.90
N GLU A 78 37.33 20.13 -33.12
CA GLU A 78 37.62 21.55 -33.41
C GLU A 78 36.44 22.52 -33.30
N ALA A 79 36.21 23.02 -32.09
CA ALA A 79 35.68 24.36 -31.87
C ALA A 79 36.35 24.93 -30.62
N GLU A 80 37.53 25.52 -30.81
CA GLU A 80 38.10 26.47 -29.84
C GLU A 80 37.10 27.65 -29.75
N ILE A 81 36.31 27.66 -28.68
CA ILE A 81 35.44 28.79 -28.35
C ILE A 81 36.32 29.76 -27.56
N GLU A 82 36.75 30.83 -28.23
CA GLU A 82 37.32 32.00 -27.60
C GLU A 82 36.25 32.59 -26.67
N VAL A 83 36.47 32.44 -25.36
CA VAL A 83 35.61 33.02 -24.32
C VAL A 83 36.07 34.45 -24.10
N ASP A 84 35.47 35.39 -24.83
CA ASP A 84 35.51 36.81 -24.46
C ASP A 84 34.68 36.98 -23.17
N VAL A 85 35.37 37.27 -22.08
CA VAL A 85 34.78 37.58 -20.79
C VAL A 85 34.46 39.07 -20.78
N ASP A 86 33.25 39.41 -21.23
CA ASP A 86 32.72 40.76 -21.04
C ASP A 86 31.79 40.81 -19.82
N GLU A 87 31.97 41.91 -19.11
CA GLU A 87 31.63 42.24 -17.74
C GLU A 87 30.12 42.21 -17.38
N GLU A 88 29.89 41.90 -16.11
CA GLU A 88 28.83 42.44 -15.25
C GLU A 88 27.45 42.72 -15.85
N VAL A 89 26.47 41.84 -15.57
CA VAL A 89 25.17 42.31 -15.07
C VAL A 89 24.66 41.33 -14.01
N GLU A 90 24.78 41.74 -12.75
CA GLU A 90 24.05 41.18 -11.61
C GLU A 90 22.54 41.23 -11.89
N SER A 91 21.92 40.10 -12.19
CA SER A 91 20.46 40.00 -12.22
C SER A 91 19.95 39.53 -10.86
N VAL A 92 19.35 40.48 -10.15
CA VAL A 92 18.56 40.33 -8.93
C VAL A 92 17.47 39.29 -9.16
N ILE A 93 17.58 38.14 -8.50
CA ILE A 93 16.52 37.14 -8.45
C ILE A 93 15.69 37.45 -7.20
N GLU A 94 14.48 37.96 -7.42
CA GLU A 94 13.46 38.17 -6.41
C GLU A 94 13.10 36.83 -5.73
N VAL A 95 13.45 36.70 -4.45
CA VAL A 95 13.13 35.54 -3.61
C VAL A 95 11.68 35.68 -3.15
N GLY A 96 10.78 34.97 -3.83
CA GLY A 96 9.39 34.78 -3.37
C GLY A 96 9.37 34.03 -2.04
N VAL A 97 9.00 34.73 -0.99
CA VAL A 97 8.92 34.26 0.41
C VAL A 97 7.67 33.40 0.63
N GLY A 98 7.90 32.19 1.16
CA GLY A 98 7.08 31.59 2.23
C GLY A 98 5.70 31.03 1.89
N LEU A 99 5.64 29.72 1.64
CA LEU A 99 4.46 28.89 1.90
C LEU A 99 4.35 28.66 3.41
N GLU A 100 3.25 29.08 4.03
CA GLU A 100 2.80 28.53 5.32
C GLU A 100 1.76 27.45 5.01
N ASP A 101 2.18 26.20 5.00
CA ASP A 101 1.27 25.06 5.14
C ASP A 101 1.51 24.52 6.56
N GLU A 102 0.54 24.75 7.42
CA GLU A 102 0.54 24.42 8.84
C GLU A 102 0.47 22.88 8.97
N SER A 103 1.63 22.23 8.98
CA SER A 103 1.74 20.80 9.22
C SER A 103 1.84 20.56 10.73
N ASP A 104 0.79 19.97 11.31
CA ASP A 104 0.78 19.45 12.67
C ASP A 104 1.93 18.45 12.89
N ASP A 105 2.92 18.86 13.68
CA ASP A 105 4.05 18.05 14.12
C ASP A 105 3.60 16.95 15.10
N PHE A 106 3.05 15.86 14.57
CA PHE A 106 3.03 14.60 15.32
C PHE A 106 4.46 14.05 15.36
N MET A 107 5.21 14.38 16.42
CA MET A 107 6.49 13.75 16.74
C MET A 107 6.32 12.23 16.89
N VAL A 108 6.42 11.51 15.77
CA VAL A 108 6.59 10.06 15.78
C VAL A 108 8.02 9.82 16.27
N ILE A 109 8.16 9.37 17.51
CA ILE A 109 9.43 8.87 18.05
C ILE A 109 9.80 7.61 17.24
N THR A 110 10.48 7.83 16.11
CA THR A 110 10.99 6.78 15.24
C THR A 110 12.23 6.19 15.92
N LYS A 111 12.05 5.09 16.64
CA LYS A 111 13.18 4.30 17.13
C LYS A 111 13.98 3.82 15.91
N HIS A 112 15.27 4.15 15.84
CA HIS A 112 16.15 3.65 14.78
C HIS A 112 16.32 2.14 14.96
N CYS A 113 15.57 1.37 14.19
CA CYS A 113 15.71 -0.07 14.08
C CYS A 113 16.41 -0.43 12.77
N GLN A 114 17.27 -1.44 12.80
CA GLN A 114 17.85 -1.99 11.58
C GLN A 114 16.77 -2.83 10.90
N ARG A 115 16.56 -2.61 9.61
CA ARG A 115 15.58 -3.35 8.80
C ARG A 115 16.31 -4.19 7.76
N THR A 116 15.76 -5.36 7.46
CA THR A 116 16.23 -6.18 6.35
C THR A 116 15.85 -5.54 5.01
N ARG A 117 16.42 -6.04 3.90
CA ARG A 117 16.05 -5.62 2.54
C ARG A 117 14.55 -5.76 2.22
N SER A 118 13.84 -6.65 2.93
CA SER A 118 12.39 -6.85 2.83
C SER A 118 11.57 -6.02 3.81
N GLY A 119 12.20 -5.12 4.57
CA GLY A 119 11.52 -4.20 5.50
C GLY A 119 11.21 -4.79 6.88
N TRP A 120 11.68 -5.99 7.19
CA TRP A 120 11.46 -6.61 8.51
C TRP A 120 12.41 -6.02 9.54
N GLU A 121 11.87 -5.68 10.71
CA GLU A 121 12.67 -5.18 11.83
C GLU A 121 13.56 -6.29 12.42
N VAL A 122 14.85 -6.01 12.51
CA VAL A 122 15.84 -6.96 13.05
C VAL A 122 15.76 -6.92 14.58
N LYS A 123 15.34 -8.04 15.18
CA LYS A 123 15.33 -8.21 16.64
C LYS A 123 16.76 -8.28 17.16
N LYS A 124 17.12 -7.40 18.10
CA LYS A 124 18.39 -7.49 18.82
C LYS A 124 18.34 -8.68 19.79
N THR A 125 19.41 -9.46 19.84
CA THR A 125 19.60 -10.50 20.85
C THR A 125 19.87 -9.84 22.21
N ARG A 126 19.35 -10.46 23.28
CA ARG A 126 19.60 -10.00 24.66
C ARG A 126 21.06 -10.29 25.00
N ARG A 127 21.83 -9.25 25.35
CA ARG A 127 23.18 -9.43 25.90
C ARG A 127 23.06 -10.07 27.28
N GLU A 128 23.92 -11.06 27.52
CA GLU A 128 24.07 -11.80 28.78
C GLU A 128 24.62 -10.92 29.90
#